data_AF-A0A6A4WVB6-F1
#
_entry.id   AF-A0A6A4WVB6-F1
#
_cell.length_a   1.000
_cell.length_b   1.000
_cell.length_c   1.000
_cell.angle_alpha   90.00
_cell.angle_beta   90.00
_cell.angle_gamma   90.00
#
_symmetry.space_group_name_H-M   'P 1'
#
loop_
_entity.id
_entity.type
_entity.pdbx_description
1 polymer ?
#
loop_
_entity_poly.entity_id
_entity_poly.type
_entity_poly.pdbx_seq_one_letter_code
_entity_poly.pdbx_strand_id
1 'polypeptide(L)'
;MVYTDSSAFLKGTQSANPHNDYCQHFVDTGQRPQNFIRDVGLEDRFEEYPKLRELIKLKDELIEETATPPMYLKTDLLSFELRQLRSEFDVILVEPPLEEYQRTLGVTNERFWNWDEIMGLQLDQVAAHRSFVFLWCGSSDGLDKGRQCLRKWGFRRCEDICWIKTNIKNPGHNKNLETKAIFQRTKEHCLMGIKGTVRRSVDGDFIHANVDIDLIIAEDPGYGSLEKAKEIFHIIEHFCLGRRSYAMHGAGFRKQGGSDMGD
;
A
#
# COMPACT_ATOMS: atom_id res chain seq x y z
N MET A 1 14.89 -32.26 -14.87
CA MET A 1 14.71 -32.85 -13.53
C MET A 1 13.42 -32.25 -12.98
N VAL A 2 12.37 -33.05 -12.80
CA VAL A 2 11.12 -32.59 -12.18
C VAL A 2 11.20 -33.00 -10.72
N TYR A 3 11.25 -32.02 -9.82
CA TYR A 3 11.26 -32.28 -8.38
C TYR A 3 9.81 -32.52 -7.95
N THR A 4 9.55 -33.71 -7.41
CA THR A 4 8.22 -34.15 -6.98
C THR A 4 7.96 -33.92 -5.49
N ASP A 5 9.02 -33.63 -4.72
CA ASP A 5 8.97 -33.34 -3.29
C ASP A 5 10.23 -32.58 -2.83
N SER A 6 10.25 -32.18 -1.56
CA SER A 6 11.37 -31.49 -0.90
C SER A 6 12.49 -32.44 -0.43
N SER A 7 12.39 -33.75 -0.67
CA SER A 7 13.38 -34.74 -0.21
C SER A 7 14.78 -34.50 -0.80
N ALA A 8 14.84 -33.91 -1.99
CA ALA A 8 16.09 -33.52 -2.63
C ALA A 8 16.82 -32.39 -1.90
N PHE A 9 16.09 -31.49 -1.24
CA PHE A 9 16.65 -30.36 -0.50
C PHE A 9 16.99 -30.72 0.95
N LEU A 10 16.32 -31.74 1.51
CA LEU A 10 16.58 -32.27 2.86
C LEU A 10 17.90 -33.07 2.97
N LYS A 11 18.49 -33.52 1.85
CA LYS A 11 19.73 -34.32 1.86
C LYS A 11 21.00 -33.53 2.26
N GLY A 12 20.92 -32.21 2.43
CA GLY A 12 22.06 -31.34 2.75
C GLY A 12 22.12 -30.83 4.20
N THR A 13 21.06 -30.96 5.00
CA THR A 13 20.99 -30.37 6.35
C THR A 13 21.00 -31.46 7.42
N GLN A 14 22.20 -31.89 7.83
CA GLN A 14 22.42 -32.77 8.99
C GLN A 14 22.23 -32.00 10.32
N SER A 15 21.06 -31.42 10.56
CA SER A 15 20.67 -31.02 11.91
C SER A 15 19.27 -31.52 12.21
N ALA A 16 19.16 -32.45 13.16
CA ALA A 16 17.91 -32.97 13.70
C ALA A 16 17.17 -31.95 14.60
N ASN A 17 17.30 -30.65 14.31
CA ASN A 17 16.50 -29.62 14.96
C ASN A 17 15.21 -29.43 14.15
N PRO A 18 14.04 -29.33 14.78
CA PRO A 18 12.84 -28.89 14.10
C PRO A 18 13.11 -27.50 13.53
N HIS A 19 13.33 -27.43 12.21
CA HIS A 19 13.51 -26.18 11.51
C HIS A 19 12.15 -25.52 11.39
N ASN A 20 11.93 -24.41 12.09
CA ASN A 20 10.78 -23.53 11.88
C ASN A 20 10.96 -22.76 10.56
N ASP A 21 11.00 -23.50 9.45
CA ASP A 21 11.10 -22.96 8.10
C ASP A 21 9.68 -22.70 7.56
N TYR A 22 9.25 -21.45 7.65
CA TYR A 22 7.93 -21.07 7.16
C TYR A 22 7.80 -21.11 5.64
N CYS A 23 8.90 -21.09 4.88
CA CYS A 23 8.86 -21.30 3.44
C CYS A 23 8.50 -22.76 3.13
N GLN A 24 9.15 -23.71 3.81
CA GLN A 24 8.81 -25.13 3.70
C GLN A 24 7.40 -25.40 4.23
N HIS A 25 7.01 -24.79 5.36
CA HIS A 25 5.66 -24.88 5.90
C HIS A 25 4.60 -24.37 4.91
N PHE A 26 4.89 -23.30 4.16
CA PHE A 26 4.00 -22.82 3.10
C PHE A 26 3.87 -23.83 1.97
N VAL A 27 4.97 -24.45 1.54
CA VAL A 27 4.95 -25.52 0.52
C VAL A 27 4.09 -26.70 0.99
N ASP A 28 4.18 -27.08 2.27
CA ASP A 28 3.50 -28.26 2.80
C ASP A 28 2.03 -28.01 3.15
N THR A 29 1.67 -26.80 3.57
CA THR A 29 0.34 -26.50 4.15
C THR A 29 -0.46 -25.43 3.42
N GLY A 30 0.18 -24.67 2.52
CA GLY A 30 -0.42 -23.50 1.88
C GLY A 30 -0.60 -22.28 2.80
N GLN A 31 -0.19 -22.35 4.07
CA GLN A 31 -0.22 -21.21 5.00
C GLN A 31 0.97 -20.30 4.73
N ARG A 32 0.71 -19.05 4.34
CA ARG A 32 1.77 -18.11 3.99
C ARG A 32 2.65 -17.80 5.22
N PRO A 33 3.96 -17.55 5.05
CA PRO A 33 4.87 -17.28 6.18
C PRO A 33 4.41 -16.10 7.07
N GLN A 34 3.87 -15.07 6.45
CA GLN A 34 3.34 -13.89 7.16
C GLN A 34 2.16 -14.19 8.09
N ASN A 35 1.49 -15.34 7.97
CA ASN A 35 0.42 -15.73 8.89
C ASN A 35 0.94 -15.94 10.32
N PHE A 36 2.25 -16.12 10.48
CA PHE A 36 2.90 -16.37 11.77
C PHE A 36 3.50 -15.11 12.41
N ILE A 37 3.38 -13.95 11.75
CA ILE A 37 3.74 -12.66 12.35
C ILE A 37 2.65 -12.29 13.35
N ARG A 38 3.05 -11.96 14.58
CA ARG A 38 2.13 -11.62 15.68
C ARG A 38 2.01 -10.11 15.83
N ASP A 39 0.95 -9.68 16.51
CA ASP A 39 0.73 -8.30 16.96
C ASP A 39 0.77 -7.30 15.78
N VAL A 40 0.13 -7.69 14.68
CA VAL A 40 0.10 -6.92 13.42
C VAL A 40 -1.12 -5.99 13.30
N GLY A 41 -2.15 -6.18 14.13
CA GLY A 41 -3.34 -5.34 14.08
C GLY A 41 -3.06 -3.91 14.55
N LEU A 42 -3.94 -2.98 14.19
CA LEU A 42 -3.80 -1.58 14.58
C LEU A 42 -4.06 -1.36 16.08
N GLU A 43 -4.95 -2.17 16.67
CA GLU A 43 -5.39 -2.02 18.06
C GLU A 43 -4.46 -2.70 19.07
N ASP A 44 -3.86 -3.84 18.70
CA ASP A 44 -3.10 -4.74 19.57
C ASP A 44 -1.58 -4.49 19.50
N ARG A 45 -1.03 -3.99 18.39
CA ARG A 45 0.43 -3.83 18.20
C ARG A 45 1.17 -3.01 19.27
N PHE A 46 0.47 -2.13 20.00
CA PHE A 46 1.04 -1.31 21.07
C PHE A 46 0.42 -1.58 22.44
N GLU A 47 -0.33 -2.68 22.60
CA GLU A 47 -1.02 -3.00 23.86
C GLU A 47 -0.05 -3.05 25.05
N GLU A 48 1.12 -3.65 24.86
CA GLU A 48 2.17 -3.77 25.88
C GLU A 48 3.05 -2.50 26.03
N TYR A 49 2.82 -1.47 25.20
CA TYR A 49 3.66 -0.28 25.13
C TYR A 49 2.85 1.03 25.32
N PRO A 50 2.46 1.39 26.57
CA PRO A 50 1.55 2.50 26.84
C PRO A 50 1.97 3.84 26.22
N LYS A 51 3.28 4.15 26.19
CA LYS A 51 3.78 5.39 25.59
C LYS A 51 3.69 5.42 24.07
N LEU A 52 3.91 4.28 23.40
CA LEU A 52 3.75 4.19 21.95
C LEU A 52 2.26 4.30 21.58
N ARG A 53 1.40 3.62 22.33
CA ARG A 53 -0.05 3.73 22.19
C ARG A 53 -0.53 5.17 22.38
N GLU A 54 -0.06 5.86 23.42
CA GLU A 54 -0.44 7.25 23.68
C GLU A 54 0.03 8.20 22.56
N LEU A 55 1.22 7.99 22.00
CA LEU A 55 1.71 8.77 20.85
C LEU A 55 0.75 8.66 19.66
N ILE A 56 0.35 7.44 19.28
CA ILE A 56 -0.56 7.21 18.16
C ILE A 56 -1.92 7.83 18.45
N LYS A 57 -2.47 7.59 19.65
CA LYS A 57 -3.74 8.15 20.08
C LYS A 57 -3.77 9.68 19.99
N LEU A 58 -2.77 10.37 20.55
CA LEU A 58 -2.72 11.84 20.51
C LEU A 58 -2.57 12.38 19.08
N LYS A 59 -1.88 11.64 18.20
CA LYS A 59 -1.80 12.00 16.77
C LYS A 59 -3.14 11.80 16.08
N ASP A 60 -3.83 10.69 16.32
CA ASP A 60 -5.14 10.42 15.76
C ASP A 60 -6.19 11.45 16.19
N GLU A 61 -6.17 11.87 17.46
CA GLU A 61 -7.02 12.94 18.00
C GLU A 61 -6.74 14.28 17.30
N LEU A 62 -5.46 14.64 17.13
CA LEU A 62 -5.07 15.87 16.41
C LEU A 62 -5.51 15.84 14.94
N ILE A 63 -5.38 14.70 14.27
CA ILE A 63 -5.83 14.51 12.88
C ILE A 63 -7.34 14.69 12.81
N GLU A 64 -8.10 14.10 13.74
CA GLU A 64 -9.55 14.23 13.79
C GLU A 64 -10.02 15.67 14.04
N GLU A 65 -9.39 16.38 14.97
CA GLU A 65 -9.71 17.78 15.28
C GLU A 65 -9.44 18.72 14.09
N THR A 66 -8.39 18.43 13.31
CA THR A 66 -7.95 19.29 12.21
C THR A 66 -8.40 18.81 10.83
N ALA A 67 -9.14 17.71 10.74
CA ALA A 67 -9.65 17.18 9.48
C ALA A 67 -10.64 18.16 8.82
N THR A 68 -10.51 18.33 7.51
CA THR A 68 -11.56 18.98 6.73
C THR A 68 -12.72 18.01 6.51
N PRO A 69 -13.97 18.50 6.37
CA PRO A 69 -15.09 17.66 5.97
C PRO A 69 -14.78 16.89 4.67
N PRO A 70 -15.25 15.64 4.53
CA PRO A 70 -15.02 14.87 3.31
C PRO A 70 -15.56 15.58 2.06
N MET A 71 -14.72 15.69 1.03
CA MET A 71 -15.09 16.24 -0.28
C MET A 71 -14.75 15.22 -1.36
N TYR A 72 -15.61 15.11 -2.37
CA TYR A 72 -15.43 14.17 -3.47
C TYR A 72 -15.88 14.77 -4.80
N LEU A 73 -15.24 14.33 -5.88
CA LEU A 73 -15.57 14.70 -7.25
C LEU A 73 -15.56 13.44 -8.11
N LYS A 74 -16.73 13.05 -8.63
CA LYS A 74 -16.83 11.96 -9.60
C LYS A 74 -16.43 12.51 -10.98
N THR A 75 -15.33 12.02 -11.54
CA THR A 75 -14.82 12.44 -12.85
C THR A 75 -13.98 11.33 -13.49
N ASP A 76 -13.83 11.38 -14.82
CA ASP A 76 -12.88 10.53 -15.54
C ASP A 76 -11.49 11.16 -15.51
N LEU A 77 -10.62 10.62 -14.67
CA LEU A 77 -9.26 11.15 -14.44
C LEU A 77 -8.37 11.13 -15.69
N LEU A 78 -8.67 10.31 -16.69
CA LEU A 78 -7.88 10.26 -17.93
C LEU A 78 -8.21 11.38 -18.91
N SER A 79 -9.40 12.00 -18.78
CA SER A 79 -9.80 13.17 -19.57
C SER A 79 -9.86 14.46 -18.75
N PHE A 80 -9.84 14.36 -17.42
CA PHE A 80 -9.95 15.50 -16.53
C PHE A 80 -8.62 16.26 -16.35
N GLU A 81 -8.68 17.59 -16.48
CA GLU A 81 -7.54 18.45 -16.21
C GLU A 81 -7.39 18.73 -14.71
N LEU A 82 -6.38 18.12 -14.07
CA LEU A 82 -6.17 18.22 -12.62
C LEU A 82 -6.04 19.67 -12.11
N ARG A 83 -5.57 20.62 -12.92
CA ARG A 83 -5.52 22.06 -12.56
C ARG A 83 -6.88 22.64 -12.18
N GLN A 84 -7.98 22.04 -12.66
CA GLN A 84 -9.33 22.49 -12.33
C GLN A 84 -9.68 22.30 -10.85
N LEU A 85 -8.91 21.49 -10.10
CA LEU A 85 -9.02 21.37 -8.64
C LEU A 85 -8.64 22.69 -7.92
N ARG A 86 -7.92 23.61 -8.57
CA ARG A 86 -7.53 24.94 -8.05
C ARG A 86 -6.86 24.89 -6.66
N SER A 87 -6.20 23.79 -6.36
CA SER A 87 -5.47 23.58 -5.11
C SER A 87 -4.18 22.84 -5.42
N GLU A 88 -3.17 23.12 -4.59
CA GLU A 88 -2.00 22.26 -4.45
C GLU A 88 -2.18 21.33 -3.25
N PHE A 89 -1.65 20.13 -3.34
CA PHE A 89 -1.77 19.09 -2.32
C PHE A 89 -0.42 18.79 -1.69
N ASP A 90 -0.43 18.69 -0.36
CA ASP A 90 0.73 18.31 0.44
C ASP A 90 0.99 16.80 0.31
N VAL A 91 -0.08 16.03 0.11
CA VAL A 91 -0.06 14.57 -0.04
C VAL A 91 -1.02 14.15 -1.15
N ILE A 92 -0.54 13.26 -2.01
CA ILE A 92 -1.33 12.64 -3.07
C ILE A 92 -1.26 11.12 -2.95
N LEU A 93 -2.40 10.45 -2.78
CA LEU A 93 -2.54 9.00 -2.88
C LEU A 93 -3.08 8.62 -4.26
N VAL A 94 -2.37 7.75 -4.96
CA VAL A 94 -2.69 7.30 -6.32
C VAL A 94 -2.90 5.81 -6.31
N GLU A 95 -4.14 5.38 -6.56
CA GLU A 95 -4.55 3.99 -6.60
C GLU A 95 -5.13 3.65 -7.98
N PRO A 96 -4.29 3.52 -9.03
CA PRO A 96 -4.80 3.28 -10.37
C PRO A 96 -5.35 1.83 -10.49
N PRO A 97 -6.41 1.60 -11.27
CA PRO A 97 -6.91 0.26 -11.55
C PRO A 97 -5.95 -0.46 -12.49
N LEU A 98 -4.94 -1.15 -11.94
CA LEU A 98 -3.90 -1.80 -12.74
C LEU A 98 -4.44 -3.01 -13.51
N GLU A 99 -3.99 -3.19 -14.75
CA GLU A 99 -4.33 -4.38 -15.56
C GLU A 99 -3.98 -5.71 -14.88
N GLU A 100 -2.97 -5.74 -13.99
CA GLU A 100 -2.64 -6.94 -13.23
C GLU A 100 -3.79 -7.41 -12.31
N TYR A 101 -4.60 -6.48 -11.79
CA TYR A 101 -5.71 -6.78 -10.89
C TYR A 101 -6.83 -7.55 -11.59
N GLN A 102 -7.03 -7.35 -12.89
CA GLN A 102 -7.94 -8.18 -13.67
C GLN A 102 -7.58 -9.66 -13.60
N ARG A 103 -6.28 -9.96 -13.63
CA ARG A 103 -5.77 -11.35 -13.69
C ARG A 103 -5.60 -11.95 -12.30
N THR A 104 -5.11 -11.17 -11.35
CA THR A 104 -4.77 -11.64 -10.01
C THR A 104 -5.96 -11.62 -9.05
N LEU A 105 -6.85 -10.63 -9.18
CA LEU A 105 -8.02 -10.45 -8.34
C LEU A 105 -9.31 -10.81 -9.09
N GLY A 106 -9.26 -10.96 -10.41
CA GLY A 106 -10.40 -11.45 -11.21
C GLY A 106 -11.51 -10.43 -11.43
N VAL A 107 -11.19 -9.16 -11.26
CA VAL A 107 -12.13 -8.05 -11.39
C VAL A 107 -12.33 -7.75 -12.88
N THR A 108 -13.58 -7.69 -13.33
CA THR A 108 -13.91 -7.45 -14.77
C THR A 108 -14.80 -6.23 -15.00
N ASN A 109 -15.33 -5.64 -13.93
CA ASN A 109 -16.35 -4.60 -14.01
C ASN A 109 -15.77 -3.18 -14.07
N GLU A 110 -14.47 -3.04 -14.31
CA GLU A 110 -13.75 -1.77 -14.25
C GLU A 110 -12.86 -1.57 -15.48
N ARG A 111 -12.67 -0.30 -15.86
CA ARG A 111 -11.69 0.07 -16.88
C ARG A 111 -10.31 0.12 -16.25
N PHE A 112 -9.47 -0.85 -16.58
CA PHE A 112 -8.08 -0.87 -16.20
C PHE A 112 -7.24 0.15 -16.97
N TRP A 113 -6.20 0.65 -16.32
CA TRP A 113 -5.25 1.62 -16.88
C TRP A 113 -3.91 0.96 -17.11
N ASN A 114 -3.32 1.26 -18.27
CA ASN A 114 -1.94 0.91 -18.53
C ASN A 114 -0.98 1.95 -17.93
N TRP A 115 0.30 1.59 -17.84
CA TRP A 115 1.32 2.46 -17.25
C TRP A 115 1.56 3.76 -18.02
N ASP A 116 1.28 3.82 -19.32
CA ASP A 116 1.42 5.05 -20.10
C ASP A 116 0.30 6.05 -19.80
N GLU A 117 -0.93 5.56 -19.59
CA GLU A 117 -2.08 6.35 -19.10
C GLU A 117 -1.81 6.88 -17.69
N ILE A 118 -1.36 6.02 -16.77
CA ILE A 118 -1.00 6.42 -15.40
C ILE A 118 0.11 7.48 -15.45
N MET A 119 1.16 7.24 -16.21
CA MET A 119 2.25 8.19 -16.39
C MET A 119 1.79 9.49 -17.08
N GLY A 120 0.68 9.47 -17.82
CA GLY A 120 0.04 10.63 -18.44
C GLY A 120 -0.62 11.60 -17.45
N LEU A 121 -0.92 11.16 -16.22
CA LEU A 121 -1.50 12.00 -15.18
C LEU A 121 -0.57 13.18 -14.87
N GLN A 122 -1.13 14.38 -14.81
CA GLN A 122 -0.36 15.62 -14.63
C GLN A 122 -0.24 16.01 -13.14
N LEU A 123 0.21 15.07 -12.30
CA LEU A 123 0.31 15.29 -10.84
C LEU A 123 1.26 16.42 -10.46
N ASP A 124 2.23 16.72 -11.32
CA ASP A 124 3.17 17.82 -11.15
C ASP A 124 2.49 19.19 -11.02
N GLN A 125 1.28 19.33 -11.56
CA GLN A 125 0.54 20.59 -11.62
C GLN A 125 -0.32 20.87 -10.39
N VAL A 126 -0.55 19.85 -9.57
CA VAL A 126 -1.35 19.93 -8.34
C VAL A 126 -0.57 19.53 -7.09
N ALA A 127 0.68 19.10 -7.23
CA ALA A 127 1.55 18.81 -6.11
C ALA A 127 2.19 20.09 -5.56
N ALA A 128 2.10 20.32 -4.25
CA ALA A 128 2.75 21.46 -3.61
C ALA A 128 4.28 21.37 -3.73
N HIS A 129 4.98 22.51 -3.57
CA HIS A 129 6.43 22.57 -3.71
C HIS A 129 7.18 21.63 -2.74
N ARG A 130 6.70 21.48 -1.51
CA ARG A 130 7.09 20.41 -0.58
C ARG A 130 5.89 19.49 -0.44
N SER A 131 5.98 18.26 -0.93
CA SER A 131 4.86 17.33 -0.95
C SER A 131 5.31 15.88 -1.10
N PHE A 132 4.37 14.97 -0.86
CA PHE A 132 4.57 13.53 -0.97
C PHE A 132 3.53 12.91 -1.90
N VAL A 133 3.92 11.83 -2.56
CA VAL A 133 3.02 10.98 -3.34
C VAL A 133 3.16 9.54 -2.89
N PHE A 134 2.04 8.83 -2.79
CA PHE A 134 1.95 7.42 -2.45
C PHE A 134 1.28 6.73 -3.63
N LEU A 135 2.03 5.87 -4.34
CA LEU A 135 1.56 5.23 -5.57
C LEU A 135 1.47 3.71 -5.37
N TRP A 136 0.27 3.17 -5.39
CA TRP A 136 0.08 1.72 -5.48
C TRP A 136 0.56 1.21 -6.83
N CYS A 137 1.54 0.30 -6.77
CA CYS A 137 2.26 -0.22 -7.92
C CYS A 137 1.98 -1.71 -8.18
N GLY A 138 1.06 -2.31 -7.43
CA GLY A 138 0.79 -3.74 -7.55
C GLY A 138 2.01 -4.58 -7.14
N SER A 139 2.25 -5.68 -7.85
CA SER A 139 3.29 -6.67 -7.49
C SER A 139 4.23 -7.05 -8.63
N SER A 140 3.98 -6.56 -9.86
CA SER A 140 4.73 -6.91 -11.07
C SER A 140 5.71 -5.84 -11.53
N ASP A 141 5.70 -5.55 -12.83
CA ASP A 141 6.43 -4.48 -13.51
C ASP A 141 6.12 -3.07 -12.97
N GLY A 142 5.05 -2.94 -12.19
CA GLY A 142 4.66 -1.68 -11.58
C GLY A 142 5.69 -1.07 -10.64
N LEU A 143 6.60 -1.88 -10.08
CA LEU A 143 7.75 -1.35 -9.34
C LEU A 143 8.67 -0.50 -10.22
N ASP A 144 8.96 -0.94 -11.44
CA ASP A 144 9.85 -0.21 -12.35
C ASP A 144 9.12 0.95 -13.03
N LYS A 145 7.87 0.70 -13.45
CA LYS A 145 7.02 1.70 -14.09
C LYS A 145 6.57 2.79 -13.13
N GLY A 146 6.20 2.45 -11.90
CA GLY A 146 5.90 3.42 -10.84
C GLY A 146 7.08 4.35 -10.56
N ARG A 147 8.32 3.84 -10.54
CA ARG A 147 9.53 4.70 -10.44
C ARG A 147 9.69 5.64 -11.63
N GLN A 148 9.25 5.26 -12.83
CA GLN A 148 9.22 6.16 -14.00
C GLN A 148 8.14 7.24 -13.83
N CYS A 149 6.95 6.88 -13.35
CA CYS A 149 5.89 7.85 -13.02
C CYS A 149 6.37 8.89 -12.00
N LEU A 150 6.96 8.45 -10.89
CA LEU A 150 7.53 9.35 -9.88
C LEU A 150 8.51 10.36 -10.48
N ARG A 151 9.45 9.89 -11.32
CA ARG A 151 10.41 10.78 -12.00
C ARG A 151 9.72 11.79 -12.90
N LYS A 152 8.73 11.36 -13.69
CA LYS A 152 8.00 12.24 -14.61
C LYS A 152 7.22 13.31 -13.86
N TRP A 153 6.61 12.97 -12.73
CA TRP A 153 5.86 13.91 -11.88
C TRP A 153 6.75 14.80 -11.01
N GLY A 154 8.07 14.63 -11.07
CA GLY A 154 9.05 15.44 -10.32
C GLY A 154 9.26 15.00 -8.87
N PHE A 155 8.98 13.73 -8.55
CA PHE A 155 9.22 13.12 -7.24
C PHE A 155 10.45 12.21 -7.25
N ARG A 156 11.19 12.20 -6.15
CA ARG A 156 12.25 11.20 -5.89
C ARG A 156 11.66 10.10 -5.03
N ARG A 157 11.82 8.83 -5.41
CA ARG A 157 11.40 7.71 -4.56
C ARG A 157 12.19 7.76 -3.25
N CYS A 158 11.50 7.73 -2.11
CA CYS A 158 12.12 7.75 -0.78
C CYS A 158 11.85 6.48 0.02
N GLU A 159 10.64 5.89 -0.03
CA GLU A 159 10.29 4.65 0.68
C GLU A 159 9.50 3.69 -0.23
N ASP A 160 9.34 2.44 0.21
CA ASP A 160 8.56 1.38 -0.45
C ASP A 160 7.74 0.62 0.59
N ILE A 161 6.48 1.03 0.77
CA ILE A 161 5.58 0.43 1.77
C ILE A 161 5.02 -0.87 1.18
N CYS A 162 5.30 -2.00 1.82
CA CYS A 162 4.81 -3.30 1.37
C CYS A 162 3.53 -3.68 2.12
N TRP A 163 2.44 -3.87 1.37
CA TRP A 163 1.25 -4.53 1.89
C TRP A 163 1.38 -6.04 1.70
N ILE A 164 1.69 -6.73 2.79
CA ILE A 164 1.84 -8.17 2.85
C ILE A 164 0.49 -8.81 3.21
N LYS A 165 0.02 -9.73 2.37
CA LYS A 165 -1.30 -10.34 2.50
C LYS A 165 -1.21 -11.70 3.18
N THR A 166 -1.80 -11.84 4.35
CA THR A 166 -1.97 -13.16 5.01
C THR A 166 -3.08 -13.95 4.32
N ASN A 167 -3.12 -15.26 4.55
CA ASN A 167 -4.21 -16.14 4.10
C ASN A 167 -4.70 -17.05 5.24
N ILE A 168 -4.82 -16.48 6.43
CA ILE A 168 -5.22 -17.20 7.65
C ILE A 168 -6.59 -17.85 7.47
N LYS A 169 -7.53 -17.14 6.84
CA LYS A 169 -8.90 -17.62 6.62
C LYS A 169 -8.99 -18.68 5.52
N ASN A 170 -8.14 -18.57 4.50
CA ASN A 170 -8.15 -19.45 3.33
C ASN A 170 -6.73 -19.91 2.94
N PRO A 171 -6.12 -20.85 3.70
CA PRO A 171 -4.83 -21.42 3.35
C PRO A 171 -4.87 -22.09 1.97
N GLY A 172 -3.79 -21.94 1.20
CA GLY A 172 -3.68 -22.54 -0.11
C GLY A 172 -2.66 -21.88 -1.02
N HIS A 173 -2.40 -22.54 -2.15
CA HIS A 173 -1.53 -22.04 -3.20
C HIS A 173 -2.34 -21.31 -4.27
N ASN A 174 -1.84 -20.18 -4.75
CA ASN A 174 -2.47 -19.46 -5.84
C ASN A 174 -2.27 -20.25 -7.14
N LYS A 175 -3.36 -20.64 -7.78
CA LYS A 175 -3.34 -21.40 -9.04
C LYS A 175 -3.00 -20.54 -10.27
N ASN A 176 -3.29 -19.24 -10.18
CA ASN A 176 -3.06 -18.28 -11.26
C ASN A 176 -1.81 -17.45 -10.95
N LEU A 177 -0.66 -17.95 -11.38
CA LEU A 177 0.59 -17.19 -11.34
C LEU A 177 0.72 -16.37 -12.62
N GLU A 178 1.24 -15.15 -12.49
CA GLU A 178 1.57 -14.34 -13.66
C GLU A 178 2.67 -15.03 -14.48
N THR A 179 2.60 -14.95 -15.81
CA THR A 179 3.46 -15.72 -16.73
C THR A 179 4.96 -15.55 -16.49
N LYS A 180 5.39 -14.38 -15.97
CA LYS A 180 6.79 -14.07 -15.67
C LYS A 180 7.16 -14.27 -14.19
N ALA A 181 6.21 -14.63 -13.34
CA ALA A 181 6.45 -14.81 -11.92
C ALA A 181 7.14 -16.16 -11.66
N ILE A 182 8.25 -16.12 -10.93
CA ILE A 182 8.95 -17.31 -10.43
C ILE A 182 8.33 -17.79 -9.11
N PHE A 183 7.89 -16.85 -8.28
CA PHE A 183 7.27 -17.10 -6.97
C PHE A 183 5.83 -16.63 -6.94
N GLN A 184 5.03 -17.27 -6.08
CA GLN A 184 3.71 -16.75 -5.73
C GLN A 184 3.86 -15.38 -5.06
N ARG A 185 3.28 -14.35 -5.69
CA ARG A 185 3.29 -13.00 -5.15
C ARG A 185 2.15 -12.85 -4.14
N THR A 186 2.52 -12.48 -2.92
CA THR A 186 1.60 -12.35 -1.77
C THR A 186 1.67 -10.96 -1.15
N LYS A 187 2.15 -9.97 -1.89
CA LYS A 187 2.26 -8.59 -1.45
C LYS A 187 2.12 -7.61 -2.60
N GLU A 188 1.70 -6.41 -2.27
CA GLU A 188 1.70 -5.24 -3.17
C GLU A 188 2.63 -4.16 -2.62
N HIS A 189 3.07 -3.28 -3.52
CA HIS A 189 3.97 -2.17 -3.21
C HIS A 189 3.26 -0.84 -3.33
N CYS A 190 3.45 0.03 -2.33
CA CYS A 190 3.09 1.43 -2.39
C CYS A 190 4.38 2.27 -2.35
N LEU A 191 4.78 2.79 -3.51
CA LEU A 191 5.98 3.60 -3.61
C LEU A 191 5.71 5.00 -3.07
N MET A 192 6.57 5.45 -2.16
CA MET A 192 6.53 6.80 -1.63
C MET A 192 7.52 7.69 -2.38
N GLY A 193 7.05 8.83 -2.87
CA GLY A 193 7.85 9.86 -3.53
C GLY A 193 7.86 11.17 -2.75
N ILE A 194 9.01 11.84 -2.71
CA ILE A 194 9.19 13.18 -2.14
C ILE A 194 9.47 14.22 -3.23
N LYS A 195 8.79 15.36 -3.15
CA LYS A 195 9.03 16.57 -3.95
C LYS A 195 9.52 17.71 -3.05
N GLY A 196 10.43 18.53 -3.59
CA GLY A 196 11.06 19.63 -2.85
C GLY A 196 12.16 19.16 -1.90
N THR A 197 12.48 19.98 -0.89
CA THR A 197 13.45 19.68 0.17
C THR A 197 12.72 19.61 1.51
N VAL A 198 12.83 18.47 2.18
CA VAL A 198 12.29 18.25 3.53
C VAL A 198 13.38 17.58 4.37
N ARG A 199 13.64 18.10 5.57
CA ARG A 199 14.69 17.67 6.49
C ARG A 199 14.08 17.33 7.84
N ARG A 200 14.18 16.07 8.26
CA ARG A 200 13.62 15.55 9.52
C ARG A 200 14.04 16.34 10.77
N SER A 201 15.23 16.93 10.77
CA SER A 201 15.76 17.67 11.92
C SER A 201 15.25 19.11 12.05
N VAL A 202 14.61 19.66 11.01
CA VAL A 202 14.20 21.07 10.97
C VAL A 202 12.71 21.20 10.65
N ASP A 203 12.20 20.40 9.70
CA ASP A 203 10.82 20.48 9.21
C ASP A 203 9.85 19.60 10.04
N GLY A 204 9.98 19.65 11.37
CA GLY A 204 9.08 18.93 12.29
C GLY A 204 7.65 19.50 12.31
N ASP A 205 7.47 20.71 11.77
CA ASP A 205 6.18 21.33 11.50
C ASP A 205 5.46 20.75 10.28
N PHE A 206 6.19 20.00 9.44
CA PHE A 206 5.65 19.42 8.21
C PHE A 206 5.61 17.88 8.22
N ILE A 207 6.58 17.24 8.87
CA ILE A 207 6.65 15.78 8.94
C ILE A 207 6.98 15.25 10.34
N HIS A 208 6.37 14.12 10.68
CA HIS A 208 6.76 13.27 11.79
C HIS A 208 7.26 11.93 11.23
N ALA A 209 8.55 11.89 10.90
CA ALA A 209 9.18 10.66 10.40
C ALA A 209 9.32 9.60 11.49
N ASN A 210 9.43 8.33 11.09
CA ASN A 210 9.72 7.20 11.98
C ASN A 210 8.63 6.91 13.03
N VAL A 211 7.39 7.36 12.80
CA VAL A 211 6.22 6.99 13.62
C VAL A 211 5.73 5.59 13.22
N ASP A 212 5.57 5.35 11.93
CA ASP A 212 5.13 4.06 11.36
C ASP A 212 6.27 3.36 10.61
N ILE A 213 6.08 2.06 10.39
CA ILE A 213 6.97 1.20 9.60
C ILE A 213 6.51 1.12 8.14
N ASP A 214 7.36 0.56 7.27
CA ASP A 214 7.10 0.39 5.84
C ASP A 214 6.37 -0.93 5.51
N LEU A 215 5.66 -1.51 6.47
CA LEU A 215 4.91 -2.76 6.31
C LEU A 215 3.46 -2.58 6.76
N ILE A 216 2.55 -3.06 5.93
CA ILE A 216 1.15 -3.29 6.30
C ILE A 216 0.91 -4.78 6.20
N ILE A 217 0.45 -5.43 7.27
CA ILE A 217 0.14 -6.86 7.26
C ILE A 217 -1.35 -7.02 7.55
N ALA A 218 -2.09 -7.50 6.55
CA ALA A 218 -3.52 -7.72 6.67
C ALA A 218 -3.96 -8.94 5.88
N GLU A 219 -5.14 -9.46 6.19
CA GLU A 219 -5.72 -10.58 5.47
C GLU A 219 -6.03 -10.21 4.02
N ASP A 220 -5.76 -11.15 3.10
CA ASP A 220 -6.11 -11.03 1.69
C ASP A 220 -7.62 -10.74 1.54
N PRO A 221 -8.04 -9.64 0.91
CA PRO A 221 -9.45 -9.27 0.80
C PRO A 221 -10.27 -10.26 -0.03
N GLY A 222 -9.60 -11.16 -0.76
CA GLY A 222 -10.23 -12.21 -1.54
C GLY A 222 -10.51 -11.80 -3.00
N TYR A 223 -11.06 -12.73 -3.76
CA TYR A 223 -11.32 -12.57 -5.18
C TYR A 223 -12.44 -11.55 -5.42
N GLY A 224 -12.25 -10.67 -6.40
CA GLY A 224 -13.23 -9.64 -6.79
C GLY A 224 -13.14 -8.32 -6.02
N SER A 225 -12.26 -8.20 -5.02
CA SER A 225 -12.05 -6.94 -4.29
C SER A 225 -10.80 -6.21 -4.76
N LEU A 226 -10.92 -4.90 -4.99
CA LEU A 226 -9.79 -4.00 -5.25
C LEU A 226 -9.36 -3.21 -4.02
N GLU A 227 -10.09 -3.33 -2.90
CA GLU A 227 -9.84 -2.54 -1.70
C GLU A 227 -8.42 -2.73 -1.19
N LYS A 228 -7.74 -1.61 -0.91
CA LYS A 228 -6.44 -1.59 -0.26
C LYS A 228 -6.59 -1.54 1.25
N ALA A 229 -5.51 -1.90 1.95
CA ALA A 229 -5.49 -1.83 3.40
C ALA A 229 -5.64 -0.37 3.89
N LYS A 230 -6.66 -0.12 4.72
CA LYS A 230 -6.98 1.20 5.29
C LYS A 230 -5.83 1.82 6.09
N GLU A 231 -4.93 0.98 6.61
CA GLU A 231 -3.72 1.41 7.33
C GLU A 231 -2.83 2.38 6.52
N ILE A 232 -2.90 2.36 5.18
CA ILE A 232 -2.15 3.32 4.37
C ILE A 232 -2.54 4.77 4.69
N PHE A 233 -3.80 5.04 5.01
CA PHE A 233 -4.26 6.37 5.40
C PHE A 233 -3.64 6.80 6.73
N HIS A 234 -3.56 5.90 7.71
CA HIS A 234 -2.93 6.17 9.00
C HIS A 234 -1.44 6.49 8.83
N ILE A 235 -0.70 5.67 8.07
CA ILE A 235 0.73 5.93 7.79
C ILE A 235 0.93 7.32 7.18
N ILE A 236 0.08 7.66 6.20
CA ILE A 236 0.14 8.95 5.51
C ILE A 236 -0.15 10.12 6.48
N GLU A 237 -1.25 10.04 7.24
CA GLU A 237 -1.72 11.08 8.16
C GLU A 237 -0.79 11.25 9.36
N HIS A 238 -0.19 10.16 9.85
CA HIS A 238 0.83 10.23 10.91
C HIS A 238 2.12 10.87 10.42
N PHE A 239 2.51 10.58 9.18
CA PHE A 239 3.77 11.03 8.59
C PHE A 239 3.75 12.51 8.21
N CYS A 240 2.74 12.99 7.48
CA CYS A 240 2.68 14.36 6.96
C CYS A 240 1.62 15.20 7.67
N LEU A 241 2.02 16.37 8.16
CA LEU A 241 1.14 17.32 8.85
C LEU A 241 0.39 18.26 7.88
N GLY A 242 0.64 18.12 6.57
CA GLY A 242 -0.09 18.86 5.54
C GLY A 242 -1.55 18.44 5.48
N ARG A 243 -2.45 19.43 5.45
CA ARG A 243 -3.91 19.20 5.53
C ARG A 243 -4.56 19.06 4.14
N ARG A 244 -3.83 19.35 3.07
CA ARG A 244 -4.35 19.26 1.69
C ARG A 244 -3.99 17.89 1.14
N SER A 245 -4.83 16.92 1.47
CA SER A 245 -4.68 15.53 1.02
C SER A 245 -5.64 15.23 -0.13
N TYR A 246 -5.13 14.55 -1.15
CA TYR A 246 -5.91 14.15 -2.31
C TYR A 246 -5.72 12.66 -2.59
N ALA A 247 -6.83 11.94 -2.72
CA ALA A 247 -6.83 10.52 -3.10
C ALA A 247 -7.54 10.35 -4.45
N MET A 248 -6.90 9.63 -5.36
CA MET A 248 -7.46 9.30 -6.67
C MET A 248 -8.08 7.90 -6.65
N HIS A 249 -9.14 7.72 -7.46
CA HIS A 249 -9.76 6.43 -7.77
C HIS A 249 -10.43 5.72 -6.57
N GLY A 250 -11.46 6.36 -6.00
CA GLY A 250 -12.36 5.74 -5.00
C GLY A 250 -11.81 5.64 -3.57
N ALA A 251 -10.48 5.69 -3.40
CA ALA A 251 -9.83 5.86 -2.11
C ALA A 251 -10.20 7.21 -1.49
N GLY A 252 -10.56 7.24 -0.20
CA GLY A 252 -10.86 8.46 0.55
C GLY A 252 -10.14 8.49 1.88
N PHE A 253 -9.47 9.60 2.18
CA PHE A 253 -9.02 9.92 3.54
C PHE A 253 -10.24 10.06 4.45
N ARG A 254 -10.17 9.52 5.68
CA ARG A 254 -11.28 9.29 6.65
C ARG A 254 -12.66 9.80 6.20
N LYS A 255 -13.55 8.87 5.81
CA LYS A 255 -14.99 9.16 5.67
C LYS A 255 -15.56 9.44 7.07
N GLN A 256 -15.75 10.70 7.45
CA GLN A 256 -16.58 11.00 8.63
C GLN A 256 -18.00 10.49 8.37
N GLY A 257 -18.44 9.56 9.23
CA GLY A 257 -19.83 9.18 9.48
C GLY A 257 -20.79 9.15 8.28
N GLY A 258 -21.05 7.96 7.75
CA GLY A 258 -22.20 7.72 6.90
C GLY A 258 -21.99 6.56 5.94
N SER A 259 -22.56 5.41 6.29
CA SER A 259 -22.92 4.26 5.44
C SER A 259 -21.89 3.80 4.41
N ASP A 260 -21.48 2.53 4.54
CA ASP A 260 -21.16 1.69 3.39
C ASP A 260 -22.24 1.90 2.31
N MET A 261 -21.92 2.68 1.28
CA MET A 261 -22.46 2.48 -0.06
C MET A 261 -21.38 1.65 -0.75
N GLY A 262 -21.54 0.36 -1.01
CA GLY A 262 -22.78 -0.24 -1.50
C GLY A 262 -23.01 0.25 -2.91
N ASP A 263 -22.20 -0.26 -3.84
CA ASP A 263 -22.72 -0.65 -5.16
C ASP A 263 -23.13 -2.14 -5.06
#